data_AF-A0A367RVG2-F1
#
_entry.id   AF-A0A367RVG2-F1
#
_cell.length_a   1.000
_cell.length_b   1.000
_cell.length_c   1.000
_cell.angle_alpha   90.00
_cell.angle_beta   90.00
_cell.angle_gamma   90.00
#
_symmetry.space_group_name_H-M   'P 1'
#
loop_
_entity.id
_entity.type
_entity.pdbx_description
1 polymer ?
#
loop_
_entity_poly.entity_id
_entity_poly.type
_entity_poly.pdbx_seq_one_letter_code
_entity_poly.pdbx_strand_id
1 'polypeptide(L)'
;MAKQLLLFIQSDNPGLYVNILTHCVQVEGVRDIYFAVNEGAIGKLSEAKDQIKKIKEKFEELLANHAAEYQNPYNSMPMLNQVEERIIKILFTNPEISIKNIKKRFPDLNDLLIDVSGCNKKVSSDVISSYISSGIKHICCFELDDKVYSKEWRIKGFSKMYHDICKDIIYYEYIDFSKSGTTIKSFNRMRSQGQLIRILLALSIFLGVILCVLIQQQQSIFAQYAAMALALVTALGLFNDIFGIVERLK
;
A
#
# COMPACT_ATOMS: atom_id res chain seq x y z
N MET A 1 0.04 0.79 21.21
CA MET A 1 1.44 0.34 21.34
C MET A 1 2.33 1.43 20.73
N ALA A 2 3.62 1.20 20.45
CA ALA A 2 4.38 2.16 19.65
C ALA A 2 3.97 2.01 18.18
N LYS A 3 3.84 3.13 17.44
CA LYS A 3 3.52 3.08 16.00
C LYS A 3 4.65 2.41 15.24
N GLN A 4 4.28 1.65 14.22
CA GLN A 4 5.18 0.88 13.37
C GLN A 4 5.10 1.40 11.94
N LEU A 5 6.21 1.39 11.21
CA LEU A 5 6.29 1.80 9.81
C LEU A 5 6.68 0.61 8.95
N LEU A 6 5.93 0.38 7.87
CA LEU A 6 6.32 -0.47 6.75
C LEU A 6 6.63 0.43 5.55
N LEU A 7 7.92 0.61 5.26
CA LEU A 7 8.41 1.48 4.21
C LEU A 7 8.73 0.67 2.95
N PHE A 8 8.05 0.98 1.84
CA PHE A 8 8.34 0.33 0.56
C PHE A 8 9.61 0.91 -0.08
N ILE A 9 10.60 0.05 -0.33
CA ILE A 9 11.88 0.42 -0.93
C ILE A 9 11.87 0.04 -2.42
N GLN A 10 11.77 1.05 -3.30
CA GLN A 10 11.84 0.87 -4.76
C GLN A 10 12.63 1.98 -5.46
N SER A 11 12.45 3.25 -5.08
CA SER A 11 13.29 4.36 -5.53
C SER A 11 14.74 4.20 -5.06
N ASP A 12 15.68 4.64 -5.89
CA ASP A 12 17.11 4.69 -5.64
C ASP A 12 17.54 5.94 -4.86
N ASN A 13 16.63 6.91 -4.63
CA ASN A 13 16.94 8.17 -3.96
C ASN A 13 16.95 8.01 -2.42
N PRO A 14 18.12 7.99 -1.74
CA PRO A 14 18.18 7.86 -0.28
C PRO A 14 17.57 9.07 0.45
N GLY A 15 17.62 10.27 -0.14
CA GLY A 15 17.09 11.50 0.46
C GLY A 15 15.57 11.47 0.66
N LEU A 16 14.84 10.81 -0.25
CA LEU A 16 13.40 10.59 -0.10
C LEU A 16 13.10 9.82 1.20
N TYR A 17 13.79 8.72 1.42
CA TYR A 17 13.58 7.88 2.60
C TYR A 17 14.03 8.55 3.88
N VAL A 18 15.11 9.34 3.85
CA VAL A 18 15.52 10.17 4.99
C VAL A 18 14.38 11.11 5.40
N ASN A 19 13.72 11.77 4.46
CA ASN A 19 12.61 12.68 4.74
C ASN A 19 11.42 11.94 5.36
N ILE A 20 11.02 10.81 4.75
CA ILE A 20 9.92 9.97 5.25
C ILE A 20 10.21 9.50 6.67
N LEU A 21 11.38 8.88 6.89
CA LEU A 21 11.78 8.35 8.19
C LEU A 21 11.86 9.45 9.26
N THR A 22 12.37 10.62 8.88
CA THR A 22 12.43 11.78 9.81
C THR A 22 11.04 12.23 10.21
N HIS A 23 10.12 12.40 9.24
CA HIS A 23 8.74 12.77 9.52
C HIS A 23 8.03 11.70 10.39
N CYS A 24 8.13 10.42 10.00
CA CYS A 24 7.48 9.33 10.72
C CYS A 24 7.96 9.22 12.17
N VAL A 25 9.25 9.39 12.44
CA VAL A 25 9.80 9.29 13.80
C VAL A 25 9.49 10.53 14.63
N GLN A 26 9.72 11.73 14.07
CA GLN A 26 9.62 12.99 14.83
C GLN A 26 8.17 13.48 14.99
N VAL A 27 7.32 13.27 13.98
CA VAL A 27 5.94 13.80 13.95
C VAL A 27 4.92 12.71 14.26
N GLU A 28 5.03 11.55 13.60
CA GLU A 28 4.07 10.47 13.80
C GLU A 28 4.38 9.60 15.03
N GLY A 29 5.59 9.68 15.59
CA GLY A 29 5.99 8.92 16.77
C GLY A 29 6.26 7.43 16.48
N VAL A 30 6.65 7.10 15.25
CA VAL A 30 7.08 5.75 14.85
C VAL A 30 8.34 5.35 15.62
N ARG A 31 8.37 4.12 16.11
CA ARG A 31 9.55 3.54 16.80
C ARG A 31 10.08 2.27 16.15
N ASP A 32 9.21 1.49 15.52
CA ASP A 32 9.59 0.24 14.84
C ASP A 32 9.51 0.42 13.32
N ILE A 33 10.64 0.22 12.64
CA ILE A 33 10.74 0.39 11.19
C ILE A 33 10.98 -0.97 10.52
N TYR A 34 10.16 -1.26 9.53
CA TYR A 34 10.24 -2.42 8.65
C TYR A 34 10.32 -1.95 7.19
N PHE A 35 10.95 -2.77 6.34
CA PHE A 35 11.16 -2.46 4.94
C PHE A 35 10.44 -3.48 4.06
N ALA A 36 9.59 -3.01 3.16
CA ALA A 36 8.95 -3.84 2.15
C ALA A 36 9.84 -3.90 0.89
N VAL A 37 10.16 -5.12 0.45
CA VAL A 37 11.02 -5.40 -0.72
C VAL A 37 10.29 -6.34 -1.67
N ASN A 38 10.49 -6.12 -2.98
CA ASN A 38 9.85 -6.94 -4.00
C ASN A 38 10.32 -8.41 -3.96
N GLU A 39 9.39 -9.34 -3.77
CA GLU A 39 9.62 -10.79 -3.67
C GLU A 39 9.99 -11.45 -5.01
N GLY A 40 9.62 -10.84 -6.15
CA GLY A 40 9.62 -11.50 -7.46
C GLY A 40 10.88 -11.37 -8.32
N ALA A 41 11.94 -10.69 -7.88
CA ALA A 41 13.13 -10.49 -8.72
C ALA A 41 14.44 -10.84 -8.01
N ILE A 42 15.27 -11.62 -8.71
CA ILE A 42 16.63 -12.00 -8.29
C ILE A 42 17.43 -10.71 -8.02
N GLY A 43 18.19 -10.68 -6.93
CA GLY A 43 19.02 -9.53 -6.56
C GLY A 43 18.32 -8.44 -5.76
N LYS A 44 16.97 -8.38 -5.73
CA LYS A 44 16.24 -7.31 -5.03
C LYS A 44 16.48 -7.24 -3.53
N LEU A 45 16.74 -8.37 -2.88
CA LEU A 45 17.10 -8.38 -1.47
C LEU A 45 18.47 -7.72 -1.22
N SER A 46 19.45 -7.98 -2.09
CA SER A 46 20.78 -7.34 -1.99
C SER A 46 20.67 -5.85 -2.28
N GLU A 47 20.00 -5.48 -3.37
CA GLU A 47 19.77 -4.07 -3.73
C GLU A 47 19.05 -3.30 -2.62
N ALA A 48 18.06 -3.92 -1.96
CA ALA A 48 17.37 -3.30 -0.84
C ALA A 48 18.29 -3.12 0.37
N LYS A 49 19.12 -4.11 0.71
CA LYS A 49 20.11 -4.00 1.78
C LYS A 49 21.11 -2.86 1.48
N ASP A 50 21.58 -2.77 0.24
CA ASP A 50 22.46 -1.69 -0.21
C ASP A 50 21.77 -0.33 -0.14
N GLN A 51 20.49 -0.24 -0.51
CA GLN A 51 19.73 1.00 -0.39
C GLN A 51 19.52 1.40 1.07
N ILE A 52 19.19 0.47 1.95
CA ILE A 52 19.06 0.74 3.40
C ILE A 52 20.40 1.21 3.98
N LYS A 53 21.52 0.64 3.53
CA LYS A 53 22.86 1.12 3.89
C LYS A 53 23.09 2.56 3.43
N LYS A 54 22.78 2.89 2.17
CA LYS A 54 22.90 4.26 1.64
C LYS A 54 22.03 5.27 2.40
N ILE A 55 20.82 4.88 2.82
CA ILE A 55 19.94 5.72 3.65
C ILE A 55 20.61 6.00 4.99
N LYS A 56 21.20 4.97 5.62
CA LYS A 56 21.90 5.12 6.90
C LYS A 56 23.15 5.98 6.79
N GLU A 57 23.97 5.77 5.77
CA GLU A 57 25.13 6.61 5.44
C GLU A 57 24.69 8.07 5.23
N LYS A 58 23.54 8.30 4.58
CA LYS A 58 23.01 9.65 4.40
C LYS A 58 22.59 10.30 5.71
N PHE A 59 22.00 9.55 6.65
CA PHE A 59 21.75 10.07 7.99
C PHE A 59 23.06 10.43 8.71
N GLU A 60 24.10 9.61 8.61
CA GLU A 60 25.41 9.88 9.23
C GLU A 60 26.04 11.17 8.70
N GLU A 61 25.96 11.41 7.40
CA GLU A 61 26.37 12.66 6.77
C GLU A 61 25.59 13.86 7.35
N LEU A 62 24.27 13.72 7.48
CA LEU A 62 23.40 14.79 7.96
C LEU A 62 23.56 15.07 9.47
N LEU A 63 23.87 14.05 10.27
CA LEU A 63 24.12 14.18 11.71
C LEU A 63 25.30 15.11 12.01
N ALA A 64 26.30 15.19 11.13
CA ALA A 64 27.45 16.07 11.32
C ALA A 64 27.06 17.55 11.42
N ASN A 65 26.00 17.97 10.72
CA ASN A 65 25.57 19.37 10.64
C ASN A 65 24.22 19.63 11.34
N HIS A 66 23.39 18.60 11.51
CA HIS A 66 21.99 18.71 11.96
C HIS A 66 21.64 17.59 12.95
N ALA A 67 22.46 17.43 13.99
CA ALA A 67 22.32 16.34 14.95
C ALA A 67 20.94 16.32 15.64
N ALA A 68 20.42 17.50 16.04
CA ALA A 68 19.17 17.59 16.79
C ALA A 68 17.96 17.03 16.01
N GLU A 69 17.95 17.20 14.69
CA GLU A 69 16.86 16.76 13.81
C GLU A 69 16.96 15.27 13.47
N TYR A 70 18.19 14.76 13.29
CA TYR A 70 18.42 13.45 12.69
C TYR A 70 18.86 12.35 13.67
N GLN A 71 19.21 12.68 14.91
CA GLN A 71 19.63 11.71 15.91
C GLN A 71 18.55 10.66 16.17
N ASN A 72 17.31 11.08 16.40
CA ASN A 72 16.21 10.16 16.72
C ASN A 72 15.86 9.25 15.53
N PRO A 73 15.66 9.76 14.30
CA PRO A 73 15.43 8.91 13.12
C PRO A 73 16.57 7.91 12.88
N TYR A 74 17.82 8.36 12.99
CA TYR A 74 18.99 7.50 12.81
C TYR A 74 19.01 6.35 13.84
N ASN A 75 18.80 6.67 15.11
CA ASN A 75 18.78 5.68 16.20
C ASN A 75 17.60 4.70 16.10
N SER A 76 16.51 5.11 15.42
CA SER A 76 15.33 4.27 15.23
C SER A 76 15.51 3.27 14.07
N MET A 77 16.44 3.52 13.14
CA MET A 77 16.75 2.56 12.08
C MET A 77 17.40 1.29 12.65
N PRO A 78 17.06 0.10 12.12
CA PRO A 78 17.71 -1.12 12.56
C PRO A 78 19.22 -1.08 12.32
N MET A 79 19.97 -1.77 13.18
CA MET A 79 21.39 -2.00 12.96
C MET A 79 21.58 -2.83 11.68
N LEU A 80 22.70 -2.64 10.96
CA LEU A 80 22.93 -3.28 9.66
C LEU A 80 22.86 -4.82 9.73
N ASN A 81 23.32 -5.40 10.84
CA ASN A 81 23.23 -6.83 11.11
C ASN A 81 21.80 -7.33 11.41
N GLN A 82 20.86 -6.44 11.73
CA GLN A 82 19.45 -6.74 12.02
C GLN A 82 18.51 -6.38 10.85
N VAL A 83 19.03 -5.73 9.79
CA VAL A 83 18.23 -5.27 8.65
C VAL A 83 17.44 -6.41 8.01
N GLU A 84 18.03 -7.59 7.87
CA GLU A 84 17.38 -8.72 7.21
C GLU A 84 16.10 -9.17 7.92
N GLU A 85 16.07 -9.15 9.26
CA GLU A 85 14.89 -9.51 10.06
C GLU A 85 13.76 -8.46 9.98
N ARG A 86 14.12 -7.23 9.58
CA ARG A 86 13.21 -6.11 9.38
C ARG A 86 12.75 -5.97 7.93
N ILE A 87 13.28 -6.78 7.01
CA ILE A 87 12.81 -6.84 5.62
C ILE A 87 11.63 -7.82 5.53
N ILE A 88 10.54 -7.34 4.92
CA ILE A 88 9.36 -8.11 4.57
C ILE A 88 9.31 -8.21 3.06
N LYS A 89 9.28 -9.45 2.55
CA LYS A 89 9.12 -9.72 1.12
C LYS A 89 7.65 -9.59 0.75
N ILE A 90 7.37 -8.77 -0.25
CA ILE A 90 6.03 -8.48 -0.76
C ILE A 90 6.08 -8.56 -2.27
N LEU A 91 5.11 -9.23 -2.88
CA LEU A 91 5.00 -9.26 -4.34
C LEU A 91 4.39 -7.94 -4.82
N PHE A 92 5.19 -6.99 -5.29
CA PHE A 92 4.69 -5.65 -5.65
C PHE A 92 3.67 -5.66 -6.80
N THR A 93 3.71 -6.66 -7.67
CA THR A 93 2.76 -6.83 -8.78
C THR A 93 1.40 -7.38 -8.33
N ASN A 94 1.34 -7.95 -7.13
CA ASN A 94 0.13 -8.51 -6.56
C ASN A 94 0.24 -8.44 -5.02
N PRO A 95 0.17 -7.23 -4.44
CA PRO A 95 0.46 -7.01 -3.04
C PRO A 95 -0.59 -7.65 -2.11
N GLU A 96 -1.79 -7.98 -2.62
CA GLU A 96 -2.85 -8.66 -1.90
C GLU A 96 -2.47 -10.07 -1.42
N ILE A 97 -1.61 -10.79 -2.15
CA ILE A 97 -1.14 -12.12 -1.75
C ILE A 97 -0.36 -12.05 -0.43
N SER A 98 0.41 -10.97 -0.22
CA SER A 98 1.25 -10.81 0.96
C SER A 98 0.49 -10.30 2.19
N ILE A 99 -0.77 -9.85 2.05
CA ILE A 99 -1.55 -9.24 3.15
C ILE A 99 -1.74 -10.20 4.33
N LYS A 100 -1.92 -11.50 4.07
CA LYS A 100 -2.03 -12.49 5.15
C LYS A 100 -0.76 -12.52 6.01
N ASN A 101 0.41 -12.34 5.39
CA ASN A 101 1.69 -12.31 6.10
C ASN A 101 1.87 -10.98 6.85
N ILE A 102 1.44 -9.86 6.25
CA ILE A 102 1.40 -8.55 6.92
C ILE A 102 0.56 -8.62 8.20
N LYS A 103 -0.68 -9.14 8.11
CA LYS A 103 -1.57 -9.28 9.28
C LYS A 103 -1.04 -10.21 10.37
N LYS A 104 -0.23 -11.20 10.00
CA LYS A 104 0.45 -12.06 10.98
C LYS A 104 1.63 -11.36 11.65
N ARG A 105 2.37 -10.54 10.89
CA ARG A 105 3.55 -9.82 11.38
C ARG A 105 3.17 -8.62 12.25
N PHE A 106 2.04 -7.99 11.96
CA PHE A 106 1.55 -6.79 12.62
C PHE A 106 0.19 -7.09 13.29
N PRO A 107 0.19 -7.41 14.61
CA PRO A 107 -1.04 -7.82 15.31
C PRO A 107 -2.05 -6.67 15.47
N ASP A 108 -1.59 -5.42 15.59
CA ASP A 108 -2.45 -4.23 15.56
C ASP A 108 -2.19 -3.41 14.30
N LEU A 109 -3.13 -3.49 13.35
CA LEU A 109 -3.06 -2.78 12.09
C LEU A 109 -3.38 -1.28 12.21
N ASN A 110 -3.95 -0.83 13.34
CA ASN A 110 -4.22 0.61 13.53
C ASN A 110 -2.94 1.36 13.90
N ASP A 111 -1.95 0.69 14.48
CA ASP A 111 -0.64 1.26 14.79
C ASP A 111 0.36 1.14 13.61
N LEU A 112 -0.04 0.52 12.49
CA LEU A 112 0.79 0.31 11.31
C LEU A 112 0.60 1.44 10.27
N LEU A 113 1.64 2.23 10.09
CA LEU A 113 1.81 3.16 8.97
C LEU A 113 2.49 2.45 7.81
N ILE A 114 1.98 2.67 6.60
CA ILE A 114 2.54 2.13 5.36
C ILE A 114 2.89 3.27 4.46
N ASP A 115 4.16 3.38 4.09
CA ASP A 115 4.62 4.44 3.20
C ASP A 115 4.94 3.89 1.82
N VAL A 116 4.29 4.46 0.80
CA VAL A 116 4.42 4.05 -0.61
C VAL A 116 5.11 5.12 -1.47
N SER A 117 5.72 6.14 -0.86
CA SER A 117 6.31 7.27 -1.60
C SER A 117 7.47 6.83 -2.49
N GLY A 118 8.22 5.82 -2.06
CA GLY A 118 9.30 5.23 -2.83
C GLY A 118 8.84 4.41 -4.04
N CYS A 119 7.53 4.14 -4.18
CA CYS A 119 6.98 3.31 -5.23
C CYS A 119 6.66 4.10 -6.50
N ASN A 120 6.71 3.42 -7.66
CA ASN A 120 6.11 3.93 -8.87
C ASN A 120 4.56 3.97 -8.74
N LYS A 121 3.91 4.76 -9.60
CA LYS A 121 2.44 4.99 -9.57
C LYS A 121 1.60 3.71 -9.62
N LYS A 122 2.06 2.69 -10.35
CA LYS A 122 1.33 1.42 -10.48
C LYS A 122 1.37 0.67 -9.14
N VAL A 123 2.56 0.46 -8.60
CA VAL A 123 2.75 -0.25 -7.33
C VAL A 123 2.05 0.48 -6.19
N SER A 124 2.16 1.81 -6.11
CA SER A 124 1.47 2.58 -5.07
C SER A 124 -0.05 2.42 -5.16
N SER A 125 -0.65 2.51 -6.35
CA SER A 125 -2.08 2.28 -6.57
C SER A 125 -2.53 0.87 -6.18
N ASP A 126 -1.76 -0.15 -6.58
CA ASP A 126 -2.05 -1.55 -6.25
C ASP A 126 -1.97 -1.79 -4.73
N VAL A 127 -0.95 -1.24 -4.06
CA VAL A 127 -0.83 -1.33 -2.59
C VAL A 127 -1.98 -0.61 -1.91
N ILE A 128 -2.28 0.64 -2.28
CA ILE A 128 -3.35 1.44 -1.70
C ILE A 128 -4.68 0.68 -1.78
N SER A 129 -5.04 0.21 -2.97
CA SER A 129 -6.30 -0.50 -3.20
C SER A 129 -6.41 -1.82 -2.43
N SER A 130 -5.36 -2.65 -2.49
CA SER A 130 -5.34 -3.98 -1.84
C SER A 130 -5.30 -3.89 -0.31
N TYR A 131 -4.58 -2.91 0.25
CA TYR A 131 -4.37 -2.81 1.69
C TYR A 131 -5.55 -2.12 2.38
N ILE A 132 -6.13 -1.08 1.76
CA ILE A 132 -7.37 -0.46 2.26
C ILE A 132 -8.52 -1.46 2.25
N SER A 133 -8.72 -2.19 1.14
CA SER A 133 -9.79 -3.19 1.05
C SER A 133 -9.63 -4.29 2.10
N SER A 134 -8.40 -4.55 2.53
CA SER A 134 -8.06 -5.51 3.59
C SER A 134 -8.12 -4.96 5.01
N GLY A 135 -8.44 -3.67 5.19
CA GLY A 135 -8.64 -3.03 6.50
C GLY A 135 -7.38 -2.42 7.11
N ILE A 136 -6.29 -2.29 6.36
CA ILE A 136 -5.13 -1.49 6.75
C ILE A 136 -5.42 -0.04 6.37
N LYS A 137 -5.40 0.85 7.36
CA LYS A 137 -5.92 2.21 7.19
C LYS A 137 -4.81 3.18 6.83
N HIS A 138 -3.75 3.26 7.62
CA HIS A 138 -2.75 4.31 7.47
C HIS A 138 -1.78 4.01 6.33
N ILE A 139 -2.19 4.31 5.11
CA ILE A 139 -1.34 4.29 3.92
C ILE A 139 -1.04 5.73 3.56
N CYS A 140 0.25 6.05 3.48
CA CYS A 140 0.75 7.40 3.40
C CYS A 140 1.67 7.60 2.20
N CYS A 141 1.72 8.84 1.72
CA CYS A 141 2.67 9.32 0.72
C CYS A 141 3.26 10.65 1.18
N PHE A 142 4.59 10.77 1.04
CA PHE A 142 5.33 11.99 1.23
C PHE A 142 5.42 12.74 -0.10
N GLU A 143 4.82 13.93 -0.14
CA GLU A 143 4.84 14.81 -1.31
C GLU A 143 5.52 16.13 -0.96
N LEU A 144 6.31 16.64 -1.90
CA LEU A 144 6.88 17.99 -1.81
C LEU A 144 5.93 18.96 -2.55
N ASP A 145 5.70 20.15 -1.98
CA ASP A 145 4.90 21.19 -2.63
C ASP A 145 5.50 21.56 -4.00
N ASP A 146 4.65 21.74 -5.01
CA ASP A 146 5.01 22.14 -6.37
C ASP A 146 5.91 23.38 -6.42
N LYS A 147 5.79 24.29 -5.44
CA LYS A 147 6.65 25.48 -5.31
C LYS A 147 8.13 25.15 -5.15
N VAL A 148 8.47 23.99 -4.57
CA VAL A 148 9.85 23.49 -4.40
C VAL A 148 10.49 23.18 -5.75
N TYR A 149 9.68 22.83 -6.77
CA TYR A 149 10.16 22.59 -8.14
C TYR A 149 10.25 23.85 -9.00
N SER A 150 9.87 25.03 -8.49
CA SER A 150 9.94 26.27 -9.27
C SER A 150 11.38 26.63 -9.66
N LYS A 151 11.55 27.26 -10.83
CA LYS A 151 12.86 27.66 -11.37
C LYS A 151 13.59 28.61 -10.41
N GLU A 152 12.83 29.46 -9.72
CA GLU A 152 13.35 30.39 -8.73
C GLU A 152 13.96 29.70 -7.51
N TRP A 153 13.33 28.61 -7.06
CA TRP A 153 13.81 27.78 -5.95
C TRP A 153 15.09 27.03 -6.31
N ARG A 154 15.17 26.49 -7.54
CA ARG A 154 16.36 25.82 -8.07
C ARG A 154 17.56 26.77 -8.25
N ILE A 155 17.32 27.98 -8.74
CA ILE A 155 18.38 28.99 -9.00
C ILE A 155 18.94 29.57 -7.69
N LYS A 156 18.11 29.74 -6.66
CA LYS A 156 18.55 30.25 -5.35
C LYS A 156 19.29 29.20 -4.50
N GLY A 157 19.58 28.02 -5.05
CA GLY A 157 20.32 26.97 -4.34
C GLY A 157 19.52 26.30 -3.22
N PHE A 158 18.19 26.42 -3.24
CA PHE A 158 17.33 25.81 -2.23
C PHE A 158 17.02 24.33 -2.55
N SER A 159 17.99 23.55 -3.05
CA SER A 159 17.83 22.10 -3.21
C SER A 159 17.88 21.42 -1.85
N LYS A 160 16.74 21.40 -1.18
CA LYS A 160 16.70 21.39 0.27
C LYS A 160 15.90 20.17 0.77
N MET A 161 16.57 19.22 1.43
CA MET A 161 15.93 18.07 2.09
C MET A 161 15.11 18.53 3.31
N TYR A 162 14.40 17.66 4.03
CA TYR A 162 13.53 18.03 5.16
C TYR A 162 14.12 19.05 6.17
N HIS A 163 15.44 19.05 6.42
CA HIS A 163 16.11 20.01 7.33
C HIS A 163 16.14 21.45 6.84
N ASP A 164 16.06 21.60 5.53
CA ASP A 164 16.23 22.88 4.89
C ASP A 164 14.89 23.60 4.67
N ILE A 165 13.79 22.90 4.95
CA ILE A 165 12.44 23.42 4.97
C ILE A 165 12.22 24.06 6.34
N CYS A 166 12.68 25.31 6.50
CA CYS A 166 12.49 26.07 7.73
C CYS A 166 11.00 26.27 8.06
N LYS A 167 10.69 26.16 9.36
CA LYS A 167 9.35 26.41 9.93
C LYS A 167 8.87 27.82 9.60
N ASP A 168 7.61 27.88 9.16
CA ASP A 168 6.65 29.01 9.03
C ASP A 168 5.78 28.80 7.78
N ILE A 169 6.26 28.03 6.80
CA ILE A 169 5.52 27.61 5.61
C ILE A 169 5.69 26.08 5.45
N ILE A 170 4.59 25.36 5.28
CA ILE A 170 4.59 23.90 5.08
C ILE A 170 4.85 23.63 3.59
N TYR A 171 6.09 23.27 3.23
CA TYR A 171 6.49 22.98 1.84
C TYR A 171 6.46 21.48 1.48
N TYR A 172 5.90 20.65 2.35
CA TYR A 172 5.73 19.23 2.11
C TYR A 172 4.44 18.75 2.78
N GLU A 173 3.80 17.75 2.23
CA GLU A 173 2.61 17.12 2.79
C GLU A 173 2.88 15.63 3.02
N TYR A 174 2.44 15.13 4.18
CA TYR A 174 2.37 13.71 4.45
C TYR A 174 0.91 13.28 4.34
N ILE A 175 0.52 12.82 3.16
CA ILE A 175 -0.86 12.53 2.81
C ILE A 175 -1.21 11.15 3.35
N ASP A 176 -2.10 11.08 4.34
CA ASP A 176 -2.73 9.82 4.76
C ASP A 176 -3.98 9.57 3.89
N PHE A 177 -3.89 8.58 3.01
CA PHE A 177 -4.99 8.21 2.12
C PHE A 177 -6.25 7.77 2.89
N SER A 178 -6.12 7.34 4.14
CA SER A 178 -7.26 7.03 5.03
C SER A 178 -7.83 8.20 5.80
N LYS A 179 -7.29 9.41 5.65
CA LYS A 179 -7.90 10.65 6.15
C LYS A 179 -8.51 11.49 5.03
N SER A 180 -8.10 11.27 3.78
CA SER A 180 -8.72 11.91 2.62
C SER A 180 -10.15 11.41 2.39
N GLY A 181 -11.14 12.27 2.64
CA GLY A 181 -12.56 11.88 2.73
C GLY A 181 -13.19 11.33 1.45
N THR A 182 -12.62 11.62 0.27
CA THR A 182 -13.08 11.09 -1.03
C THR A 182 -12.59 9.66 -1.27
N THR A 183 -11.32 9.38 -0.93
CA THR A 183 -10.67 8.08 -1.09
C THR A 183 -11.34 7.02 -0.21
N ILE A 184 -11.57 7.33 1.07
CA ILE A 184 -12.26 6.42 2.01
C ILE A 184 -13.69 6.11 1.55
N LYS A 185 -14.44 7.10 1.06
CA LYS A 185 -15.83 6.90 0.60
C LYS A 185 -15.88 5.98 -0.63
N SER A 186 -15.01 6.22 -1.60
CA SER A 186 -14.89 5.38 -2.80
C SER A 186 -14.46 3.96 -2.43
N PHE A 187 -13.51 3.80 -1.50
CA PHE A 187 -13.05 2.48 -1.06
C PHE A 187 -14.04 1.73 -0.17
N ASN A 188 -14.73 2.40 0.75
CA ASN A 188 -15.81 1.80 1.53
C ASN A 188 -16.94 1.32 0.61
N ARG A 189 -17.23 2.09 -0.46
CA ARG A 189 -18.17 1.67 -1.51
C ARG A 189 -17.65 0.43 -2.25
N MET A 190 -16.38 0.40 -2.67
CA MET A 190 -15.77 -0.80 -3.28
C MET A 190 -15.79 -2.03 -2.36
N ARG A 191 -15.50 -1.86 -1.06
CA ARG A 191 -15.53 -2.94 -0.06
C ARG A 191 -16.94 -3.49 0.14
N SER A 192 -17.95 -2.61 0.22
CA SER A 192 -19.36 -3.02 0.29
C SER A 192 -19.81 -3.75 -0.97
N GLN A 193 -19.36 -3.31 -2.15
CA GLN A 193 -19.67 -3.94 -3.44
C GLN A 193 -19.02 -5.33 -3.54
N GLY A 194 -17.76 -5.48 -3.12
CA GLY A 194 -17.07 -6.77 -3.09
C GLY A 194 -17.72 -7.78 -2.14
N GLN A 195 -18.23 -7.34 -0.98
CA GLN A 195 -19.03 -8.18 -0.09
C GLN A 195 -20.37 -8.58 -0.72
N LEU A 196 -21.07 -7.63 -1.36
CA LEU A 196 -22.31 -7.88 -2.08
C LEU A 196 -22.12 -8.92 -3.19
N ILE A 197 -21.07 -8.78 -4.00
CA ILE A 197 -20.74 -9.74 -5.06
C ILE A 197 -20.48 -11.14 -4.47
N ARG A 198 -19.71 -11.25 -3.38
CA ARG A 198 -19.47 -12.54 -2.71
C ARG A 198 -20.75 -13.17 -2.17
N ILE A 199 -21.65 -12.38 -1.60
CA ILE A 199 -22.95 -12.84 -1.10
C ILE A 199 -23.83 -13.31 -2.26
N LEU A 200 -23.89 -12.55 -3.36
CA LEU A 200 -24.63 -12.92 -4.57
C LEU A 200 -24.08 -14.21 -5.19
N LEU A 201 -22.76 -14.36 -5.22
CA LEU A 201 -22.10 -15.55 -5.76
C LEU A 201 -22.39 -16.78 -4.88
N ALA A 202 -22.33 -16.64 -3.56
CA ALA A 202 -22.73 -17.69 -2.62
C ALA A 202 -24.22 -18.08 -2.77
N LEU A 203 -25.11 -17.09 -2.91
CA LEU A 203 -26.53 -17.31 -3.18
C LEU A 203 -26.74 -18.03 -4.51
N SER A 204 -26.01 -17.65 -5.58
CA SER A 204 -26.13 -18.29 -6.89
C SER A 204 -25.70 -19.75 -6.86
N ILE A 205 -24.62 -20.07 -6.14
CA ILE A 205 -24.16 -21.46 -5.93
C ILE A 205 -25.23 -22.23 -5.13
N PHE A 206 -25.75 -21.65 -4.06
CA PHE A 206 -26.78 -22.28 -3.23
C PHE A 206 -28.07 -22.57 -4.02
N LEU A 207 -28.53 -21.60 -4.81
CA LEU A 207 -29.66 -21.77 -5.74
C LEU A 207 -29.40 -22.84 -6.78
N GLY A 208 -28.19 -22.89 -7.35
CA GLY A 208 -27.77 -23.93 -8.29
C GLY A 208 -27.81 -25.33 -7.66
N VAL A 209 -27.35 -25.48 -6.41
CA VAL A 209 -27.42 -26.75 -5.67
C VAL A 209 -28.88 -27.16 -5.41
N ILE A 210 -29.74 -26.24 -4.97
CA ILE A 210 -31.17 -26.51 -4.76
C ILE A 210 -31.83 -26.96 -6.07
N LEU A 211 -31.56 -26.26 -7.18
CA LEU A 211 -32.06 -26.64 -8.51
C LEU A 211 -31.59 -28.04 -8.91
N CYS A 212 -30.31 -28.37 -8.74
CA CYS A 212 -29.80 -29.71 -9.02
C CYS A 212 -30.50 -30.81 -8.19
N VAL A 213 -30.76 -30.55 -6.90
CA VAL A 213 -31.50 -31.50 -6.03
C VAL A 213 -32.95 -31.65 -6.49
N LEU A 214 -33.62 -30.56 -6.85
CA LEU A 214 -34.99 -30.59 -7.37
C LEU A 214 -35.09 -31.29 -8.74
N ILE A 215 -34.10 -31.11 -9.61
CA ILE A 215 -33.98 -31.81 -10.91
C ILE A 215 -33.74 -33.31 -10.70
N GLN A 216 -32.90 -33.69 -9.72
CA GLN A 216 -32.72 -35.10 -9.38
C GLN A 216 -33.98 -35.74 -8.80
N GLN A 217 -34.82 -34.97 -8.10
CA GLN A 217 -36.08 -35.46 -7.52
C GLN A 217 -37.27 -35.43 -8.49
N GLN A 218 -37.24 -34.66 -9.58
CA GLN A 218 -38.27 -34.66 -10.61
C GLN A 218 -37.69 -34.68 -12.03
N GLN A 219 -38.09 -35.69 -12.81
CA GLN A 219 -37.96 -35.73 -14.28
C GLN A 219 -38.89 -34.70 -14.95
N SER A 220 -38.83 -33.42 -14.57
CA SER A 220 -39.67 -32.37 -15.17
C SER A 220 -38.82 -31.48 -16.06
N ILE A 221 -39.26 -31.37 -17.32
CA ILE A 221 -38.69 -30.53 -18.39
C ILE A 221 -38.57 -29.05 -17.92
N PHE A 222 -39.43 -28.62 -17.00
CA PHE A 222 -39.40 -27.27 -16.42
C PHE A 222 -38.13 -26.97 -15.63
N ALA A 223 -37.59 -27.97 -14.93
CA ALA A 223 -36.39 -27.78 -14.11
C ALA A 223 -35.12 -27.65 -14.99
N GLN A 224 -35.11 -28.26 -16.17
CA GLN A 224 -34.07 -28.07 -17.18
C GLN A 224 -34.10 -26.65 -17.78
N TYR A 225 -35.29 -26.12 -18.12
CA TYR A 225 -35.43 -24.74 -18.59
C TYR A 225 -35.02 -23.71 -17.54
N ALA A 226 -35.35 -23.95 -16.27
CA ALA A 226 -34.93 -23.08 -15.17
C ALA A 226 -33.40 -23.09 -14.96
N ALA A 227 -32.76 -24.25 -15.04
CA ALA A 227 -31.29 -24.36 -14.98
C ALA A 227 -30.61 -23.65 -16.16
N MET A 228 -31.18 -23.76 -17.36
CA MET A 228 -30.65 -23.12 -18.57
C MET A 228 -30.78 -21.59 -18.51
N ALA A 229 -31.91 -21.08 -18.00
CA ALA A 229 -32.09 -19.64 -17.76
C ALA A 229 -31.13 -19.11 -16.68
N LEU A 230 -30.92 -19.87 -15.60
CA LEU A 230 -29.98 -19.49 -14.54
C LEU A 230 -28.54 -19.43 -15.07
N ALA A 231 -28.13 -20.43 -15.86
CA ALA A 231 -26.81 -20.48 -16.50
C ALA A 231 -26.60 -19.32 -17.49
N LEU A 232 -27.65 -18.94 -18.22
CA LEU A 232 -27.61 -17.79 -19.13
C LEU A 232 -27.43 -16.47 -18.38
N VAL A 233 -28.11 -16.31 -17.24
CA VAL A 233 -28.00 -15.12 -16.38
C VAL A 233 -26.63 -15.03 -15.71
N THR A 234 -26.06 -16.15 -15.23
CA THR A 234 -24.67 -16.15 -14.71
C THR A 234 -23.64 -15.90 -15.82
N ALA A 235 -23.84 -16.43 -17.02
CA ALA A 235 -22.97 -16.16 -18.17
C ALA A 235 -23.02 -14.67 -18.58
N LEU A 236 -24.22 -14.07 -18.62
CA LEU A 236 -24.39 -12.64 -18.90
C LEU A 236 -23.80 -11.76 -17.80
N GLY A 237 -23.92 -12.16 -16.53
CA GLY A 237 -23.27 -11.49 -15.40
C GLY A 237 -21.74 -11.49 -15.52
N LEU A 238 -21.15 -12.64 -15.88
CA LEU A 238 -19.71 -12.76 -16.15
C LEU A 238 -19.28 -11.92 -17.37
N PHE A 239 -20.10 -11.84 -18.42
CA PHE A 239 -19.82 -10.99 -19.58
C PHE A 239 -19.80 -9.50 -19.23
N ASN A 240 -20.74 -9.02 -18.41
CA ASN A 240 -20.74 -7.64 -17.93
C ASN A 240 -19.52 -7.33 -17.04
N ASP A 241 -19.10 -8.27 -16.19
CA ASP A 241 -17.87 -8.11 -15.40
C ASP A 241 -16.61 -8.08 -16.28
N ILE A 242 -16.54 -8.91 -17.33
CA ILE A 242 -15.42 -8.90 -18.29
C ILE A 242 -15.36 -7.57 -19.06
N PHE A 243 -16.48 -7.05 -19.54
CA PHE A 243 -16.51 -5.74 -20.21
C PHE A 243 -16.14 -4.59 -19.26
N GLY A 244 -16.60 -4.64 -18.00
CA GLY A 244 -16.20 -3.68 -16.98
C GLY A 244 -14.72 -3.73 -16.60
N ILE A 245 -14.07 -4.90 -16.74
CA ILE A 245 -12.62 -5.06 -16.58
C ILE A 245 -11.87 -4.48 -17.79
N VAL A 246 -12.35 -4.74 -19.00
CA VAL A 246 -11.73 -4.23 -20.26
C VAL A 246 -11.82 -2.71 -20.34
N GLU A 247 -12.92 -2.11 -19.87
CA GLU A 247 -13.10 -0.66 -19.86
C GLU A 247 -12.20 0.06 -18.83
N ARG A 248 -11.82 -0.62 -17.73
CA ARG A 248 -10.87 -0.11 -16.71
C ARG A 248 -9.39 -0.26 -17.10
N LEU A 249 -9.10 -1.01 -18.16
CA LEU A 249 -7.75 -1.25 -18.66
C LEU A 249 -7.35 -0.33 -19.83
N LYS A 250 -8.27 0.54 -20.29
CA LYS A 250 -8.00 1.65 -21.22
C LYS A 250 -7.69 2.92 -20.45
#